data_AF-M7NZ46-F1
#
_entry.id   AF-M7NZ46-F1
#
_cell.length_a   1.000
_cell.length_b   1.000
_cell.length_c   1.000
_cell.angle_alpha   90.00
_cell.angle_beta   90.00
_cell.angle_gamma   90.00
#
_symmetry.space_group_name_H-M   'P 1'
#
loop_
_entity.id
_entity.type
_entity.pdbx_description
1 polymer ?
#
loop_
_entity_poly.entity_id
_entity_poly.type
_entity_poly.pdbx_seq_one_letter_code
_entity_poly.pdbx_strand_id
1 'polypeptide(L)'
;MNIIFATLGIWIIATLSIFAFIRRSERQEPEGEGKGPGIIAITSALLALPVAAMMGGILFALAGSVQVVGWLFDLEMSPGKLGIFVIGVLVYLFTVDSLIELFLKSVMGKSVMVKWVLLFTRVLAFYGIGLLVGAQDGTALPVAAGLAVMLLVIETLFRLLKKSGKGSGRKEPNRRNV
;
A
#
# COMPACT_ATOMS: atom_id res chain seq x y z
N MET A 1 -6.16 10.34 14.74
CA MET A 1 -5.83 9.40 15.82
C MET A 1 -4.36 9.56 16.11
N ASN A 2 -3.97 9.94 17.33
CA ASN A 2 -2.56 10.20 17.62
C ASN A 2 -1.78 8.88 17.52
N ILE A 3 -0.67 8.85 16.76
CA ILE A 3 0.12 7.63 16.52
C ILE A 3 0.51 6.96 17.84
N ILE A 4 0.80 7.77 18.86
CA ILE A 4 1.09 7.32 20.22
C ILE A 4 -0.05 6.47 20.79
N PHE A 5 -1.31 6.88 20.62
CA PHE A 5 -2.47 6.10 21.09
C PHE A 5 -2.67 4.81 20.28
N ALA A 6 -2.40 4.84 18.97
CA ALA A 6 -2.49 3.65 18.13
C ALA A 6 -1.43 2.60 18.54
N THR A 7 -0.18 3.03 18.74
CA THR A 7 0.92 2.17 19.19
C THR A 7 0.69 1.63 20.60
N LEU A 8 0.16 2.45 21.52
CA LEU A 8 -0.25 2.00 22.85
C LEU A 8 -1.35 0.93 22.77
N GLY A 9 -2.35 1.13 21.92
CA GLY A 9 -3.41 0.13 21.71
C GLY A 9 -2.86 -1.21 21.23
N ILE A 10 -1.96 -1.20 20.25
CA ILE A 10 -1.28 -2.40 19.75
C ILE A 10 -0.49 -3.09 20.87
N TRP A 11 0.25 -2.32 21.68
CA TRP A 11 1.03 -2.87 22.79
C TRP A 11 0.13 -3.54 23.84
N ILE A 12 -1.01 -2.95 24.19
CA ILE A 12 -1.97 -3.53 25.15
C ILE A 12 -2.53 -4.85 24.59
N ILE A 13 -2.96 -4.86 23.33
CA ILE A 13 -3.52 -6.06 22.69
C ILE A 13 -2.48 -7.19 22.60
N ALA A 14 -1.24 -6.86 22.21
CA ALA A 14 -0.15 -7.82 22.14
C ALA A 14 0.20 -8.37 23.54
N THR A 15 0.28 -7.51 24.55
CA THR A 15 0.54 -7.91 25.94
C THR A 15 -0.53 -8.87 26.45
N LEU A 16 -1.81 -8.55 26.24
CA LEU A 16 -2.93 -9.41 26.63
C LEU A 16 -2.90 -10.77 25.92
N SER A 17 -2.56 -10.77 24.62
CA SER A 17 -2.47 -11.99 23.82
C SER A 17 -1.35 -12.91 24.31
N ILE A 18 -0.16 -12.36 24.54
CA ILE A 18 1.00 -13.09 25.04
C ILE A 18 0.75 -13.57 26.48
N PHE A 19 0.14 -12.73 27.32
CA PHE A 19 -0.24 -13.09 28.69
C PHE A 19 -1.22 -14.27 28.71
N ALA A 20 -2.26 -14.22 27.88
CA ALA A 20 -3.23 -15.31 27.76
C ALA A 20 -2.55 -16.60 27.26
N PHE A 21 -1.61 -16.48 26.32
CA PHE A 21 -0.85 -17.61 25.80
C PHE A 21 0.04 -18.27 26.86
N ILE A 22 0.87 -17.49 27.57
CA ILE A 22 1.77 -18.02 28.61
C ILE A 22 0.96 -18.63 29.76
N ARG A 23 -0.11 -17.95 30.21
CA ARG A 23 -0.96 -18.46 31.29
C ARG A 23 -1.70 -19.75 30.91
N ARG A 24 -2.06 -19.90 29.63
CA ARG A 24 -2.66 -21.15 29.10
C ARG A 24 -1.61 -22.26 28.98
N SER A 25 -0.35 -21.91 28.73
CA SER A 25 0.78 -22.85 28.68
C SER A 25 1.12 -23.38 30.09
N GLU A 26 1.22 -22.51 31.09
CA GLU A 26 1.53 -22.91 32.47
C GLU A 26 0.42 -23.71 33.16
N ARG A 27 -0.85 -23.55 32.74
CA ARG A 27 -1.94 -24.40 33.23
C ARG A 27 -1.88 -25.86 32.76
N GLN A 28 -0.96 -26.21 31.86
CA GLN A 28 -0.78 -27.58 31.36
C GLN A 28 0.38 -28.32 32.05
N GLU A 29 1.12 -27.67 32.95
CA GLU A 29 2.20 -28.27 33.74
C GLU A 29 1.71 -28.61 35.16
N PRO A 30 2.17 -29.73 35.78
CA PRO A 30 1.67 -30.19 37.08
C PRO A 30 1.93 -29.18 38.21
N GLU A 31 0.95 -29.09 39.11
CA GLU A 31 0.83 -28.10 40.17
C GLU A 31 2.07 -28.06 41.09
N GLY A 32 2.86 -26.99 41.02
CA GLY A 32 3.95 -26.74 41.97
C GLY A 32 5.03 -25.76 41.53
N GLU A 33 5.28 -25.61 40.22
CA GLU A 33 6.39 -24.80 39.68
C GLU A 33 5.96 -23.60 38.80
N GLY A 34 4.66 -23.31 38.70
CA GLY A 34 4.16 -22.22 37.85
C GLY A 34 4.64 -20.85 38.32
N LYS A 35 5.15 -20.00 37.41
CA LYS A 35 5.56 -18.63 37.75
C LYS A 35 4.33 -17.86 38.23
N GLY A 36 4.50 -17.06 39.29
CA GLY A 36 3.43 -16.23 39.81
C GLY A 36 2.84 -15.31 38.72
N PRO A 37 1.52 -15.03 38.74
CA PRO A 37 0.83 -14.29 37.68
C PRO A 37 1.42 -12.89 37.41
N GLY A 38 2.07 -12.27 38.40
CA GLY A 38 2.81 -11.02 38.21
C GLY A 38 4.07 -11.18 37.35
N ILE A 39 4.80 -12.28 37.47
CA ILE A 39 5.99 -12.57 36.65
C ILE A 39 5.57 -12.81 35.20
N ILE A 40 4.47 -13.54 34.98
CA ILE A 40 3.89 -13.74 33.65
C ILE A 40 3.50 -12.41 33.01
N ALA A 41 2.84 -11.52 33.78
CA ALA A 41 2.43 -10.20 33.31
C ALA A 41 3.64 -9.36 32.88
N ILE A 42 4.67 -9.26 33.73
CA ILE A 42 5.90 -8.51 33.42
C ILE A 42 6.59 -9.09 32.18
N THR A 43 6.74 -10.41 32.11
CA THR A 43 7.40 -11.09 30.99
C THR A 43 6.63 -10.87 29.69
N SER A 44 5.30 -10.96 29.72
CA SER A 44 4.44 -10.72 28.55
C SER A 44 4.49 -9.28 28.04
N ALA A 45 4.53 -8.30 28.97
CA ALA A 45 4.66 -6.89 28.64
C ALA A 45 6.02 -6.56 28.01
N LEU A 46 7.10 -7.17 28.52
CA LEU A 46 8.44 -7.07 27.95
C LEU A 46 8.52 -7.72 26.56
N LEU A 47 7.87 -8.87 26.37
CA LEU A 47 7.85 -9.56 25.08
C LEU A 47 7.02 -8.82 24.02
N ALA A 48 6.02 -8.05 24.45
CA ALA A 48 5.19 -7.25 23.55
C ALA A 48 5.88 -5.96 23.05
N LEU A 49 6.94 -5.50 23.72
CA LEU A 49 7.67 -4.28 23.35
C LEU A 49 8.27 -4.33 21.93
N PRO A 50 9.02 -5.38 21.53
CA PRO A 50 9.52 -5.51 20.16
C PRO A 50 8.43 -5.51 19.10
N VAL A 51 7.30 -6.18 19.37
CA VAL A 51 6.15 -6.23 18.45
C VAL A 51 5.52 -4.84 18.30
N ALA A 52 5.30 -4.15 19.42
CA ALA A 52 4.77 -2.79 19.42
C ALA A 52 5.74 -1.79 18.77
N ALA A 53 7.06 -1.95 18.97
CA ALA A 53 8.06 -1.12 18.33
C ALA A 53 8.08 -1.34 16.81
N MET A 54 8.00 -2.59 16.35
CA MET A 54 7.95 -2.90 14.92
C MET A 54 6.67 -2.35 14.27
N MET A 55 5.50 -2.64 14.83
CA MET A 55 4.22 -2.13 14.30
C MET A 55 4.12 -0.60 14.41
N GLY A 56 4.59 -0.02 15.52
CA GLY A 56 4.65 1.42 15.72
C GLY A 56 5.59 2.10 14.72
N GLY A 57 6.73 1.47 14.40
CA GLY A 57 7.65 1.93 13.36
C GLY A 57 7.01 1.91 11.97
N ILE A 58 6.25 0.87 11.64
CA ILE A 58 5.47 0.81 10.38
C ILE A 58 4.42 1.92 10.34
N LEU A 59 3.65 2.10 11.41
CA LEU A 59 2.66 3.17 11.51
C LEU A 59 3.28 4.55 11.41
N PHE A 60 4.45 4.76 12.03
CA PHE A 60 5.20 5.99 11.94
C PHE A 60 5.72 6.25 10.52
N ALA A 61 6.25 5.22 9.85
CA ALA A 61 6.70 5.32 8.46
C ALA A 61 5.53 5.65 7.52
N LEU A 62 4.36 5.03 7.72
CA LEU A 62 3.15 5.31 6.94
C LEU A 62 2.64 6.73 7.20
N ALA A 63 2.51 7.14 8.46
CA ALA A 63 2.03 8.47 8.81
C ALA A 63 3.00 9.56 8.38
N GLY A 64 4.30 9.34 8.56
CA GLY A 64 5.36 10.21 8.05
C GLY A 64 5.32 10.29 6.53
N SER A 65 5.08 9.17 5.82
CA SER A 65 4.90 9.17 4.37
C SER A 65 3.70 10.01 3.94
N VAL A 66 2.55 9.90 4.62
CA VAL A 66 1.37 10.74 4.35
C VAL A 66 1.68 12.21 4.57
N GLN A 67 2.46 12.55 5.60
CA GLN A 67 2.83 13.94 5.89
C GLN A 67 3.85 14.49 4.89
N VAL A 68 4.80 13.66 4.43
CA VAL A 68 5.73 14.01 3.33
C VAL A 68 4.96 14.23 2.03
N VAL A 69 3.99 13.38 1.71
CA VAL A 69 3.10 13.56 0.55
C VAL A 69 2.26 14.83 0.72
N GLY A 70 1.74 15.08 1.92
CA GLY A 70 1.01 16.31 2.26
C GLY A 70 1.84 17.57 2.04
N TRP A 71 3.13 17.55 2.41
CA TRP A 71 4.05 18.68 2.19
C TRP A 71 4.49 18.81 0.73
N LEU A 72 4.79 17.69 0.06
CA LEU A 72 5.28 17.68 -1.33
C LEU A 72 4.24 18.20 -2.33
N PHE A 73 2.97 17.98 -2.02
CA PHE A 73 1.85 18.34 -2.90
C PHE A 73 0.90 19.38 -2.29
N ASP A 74 1.26 19.94 -1.13
CA ASP A 74 0.47 20.92 -0.38
C ASP A 74 -1.00 20.52 -0.19
N LEU A 75 -1.27 19.22 0.05
CA LEU A 75 -2.65 18.76 0.25
C LEU A 75 -3.19 19.28 1.58
N GLU A 76 -3.94 20.37 1.55
CA GLU A 76 -4.84 20.79 2.63
C GLU A 76 -6.10 19.89 2.72
N MET A 77 -5.95 18.57 2.53
CA MET A 77 -7.07 17.63 2.61
C MET A 77 -7.15 16.96 3.97
N SER A 78 -8.35 17.00 4.56
CA SER A 78 -8.68 16.18 5.73
C SER A 78 -8.51 14.68 5.44
N PRO A 79 -8.02 13.86 6.38
CA PRO A 79 -7.83 12.41 6.19
C PRO A 79 -9.06 11.67 5.68
N GLY A 80 -10.26 12.10 6.07
CA GLY A 80 -11.51 11.51 5.59
C GLY A 80 -11.77 11.76 4.09
N LYS A 81 -11.46 12.97 3.60
CA LYS A 81 -11.53 13.31 2.17
C LYS A 81 -10.48 12.54 1.37
N LEU A 82 -9.29 12.38 1.92
CA LEU A 82 -8.21 11.62 1.31
C LEU A 82 -8.59 10.14 1.14
N GLY A 83 -9.29 9.55 2.12
CA GLY A 83 -9.85 8.20 2.00
C GLY A 83 -10.86 8.06 0.84
N ILE A 84 -11.79 9.01 0.71
CA ILE A 84 -12.78 9.03 -0.39
C ILE A 84 -12.08 9.20 -1.75
N PHE A 85 -11.08 10.07 -1.81
CA PHE A 85 -10.25 10.26 -3.01
C PHE A 85 -9.57 8.97 -3.44
N VAL A 86 -8.91 8.27 -2.51
CA VAL A 86 -8.24 6.98 -2.78
C VAL A 86 -9.25 5.95 -3.28
N ILE A 87 -10.42 5.84 -2.67
CA ILE A 87 -11.47 4.92 -3.13
C ILE A 87 -11.92 5.27 -4.55
N GLY A 88 -12.15 6.56 -4.84
CA GLY A 88 -12.54 7.02 -6.17
C GLY A 88 -11.48 6.70 -7.24
N VAL A 89 -10.21 6.94 -6.93
CA VAL A 89 -9.07 6.59 -7.80
C VAL A 89 -9.01 5.09 -8.05
N LEU A 90 -9.20 4.26 -7.02
CA LEU A 90 -9.20 2.80 -7.15
C LEU A 90 -10.35 2.32 -8.03
N VAL A 91 -11.57 2.82 -7.81
CA VAL A 91 -12.73 2.48 -8.66
C VAL A 91 -12.45 2.84 -10.12
N TYR A 92 -11.93 4.04 -10.38
CA TYR A 92 -11.53 4.45 -11.73
C TYR A 92 -10.50 3.49 -12.35
N LEU A 93 -9.44 3.15 -11.61
CA LEU A 93 -8.37 2.27 -12.08
C LEU A 93 -8.88 0.87 -12.45
N PHE A 94 -9.77 0.30 -11.65
CA PHE A 94 -10.29 -1.03 -11.90
C PHE A 94 -11.38 -1.09 -12.97
N THR A 95 -12.03 0.03 -13.28
CA THR A 95 -13.17 0.06 -14.22
C THR A 95 -12.84 0.84 -15.48
N VAL A 96 -12.82 2.16 -15.37
CA VAL A 96 -12.71 3.09 -16.48
C VAL A 96 -11.34 3.00 -17.15
N ASP A 97 -10.26 2.93 -16.36
CA ASP A 97 -8.90 2.85 -16.91
C ASP A 97 -8.69 1.60 -17.78
N SER A 98 -9.23 0.45 -17.34
CA SER A 98 -9.19 -0.80 -18.10
C SER A 98 -9.98 -0.71 -19.41
N LEU A 99 -11.15 -0.06 -19.40
CA LEU A 99 -11.95 0.18 -20.61
C LEU A 99 -11.25 1.12 -21.58
N ILE A 100 -10.69 2.22 -21.07
CA ILE A 100 -9.93 3.19 -21.87
C ILE A 100 -8.70 2.52 -22.50
N GLU A 101 -7.96 1.69 -21.76
CA GLU A 101 -6.80 0.96 -22.29
C GLU A 101 -7.20 0.02 -23.44
N LEU A 102 -8.30 -0.72 -23.28
CA LEU A 102 -8.81 -1.63 -24.30
C LEU A 102 -9.22 -0.85 -25.56
N PHE A 103 -9.96 0.23 -25.38
CA PHE A 103 -10.41 1.08 -26.48
C PHE A 103 -9.24 1.72 -27.23
N LEU A 104 -8.28 2.32 -26.52
CA LEU A 104 -7.10 2.94 -27.12
C LEU A 104 -6.24 1.92 -27.89
N LYS A 105 -6.07 0.70 -27.36
CA LYS A 105 -5.37 -0.37 -28.09
C LYS A 105 -6.13 -0.81 -29.34
N SER A 106 -7.47 -0.80 -29.31
CA SER A 106 -8.29 -1.15 -30.47
C SER A 106 -8.20 -0.11 -31.58
N VAL A 107 -8.14 1.18 -31.24
CA VAL A 107 -8.13 2.28 -32.22
C VAL A 107 -6.72 2.59 -32.72
N MET A 108 -5.73 2.67 -31.83
CA MET A 108 -4.36 3.13 -32.14
C MET A 108 -3.31 2.00 -32.16
N GLY A 109 -3.71 0.74 -31.95
CA GLY A 109 -2.82 -0.41 -31.97
C GLY A 109 -1.82 -0.47 -30.80
N LYS A 110 -0.60 -1.01 -31.03
CA LYS A 110 0.47 -1.14 -30.02
C LYS A 110 1.55 -0.05 -30.17
N SER A 111 1.13 1.21 -30.34
CA SER A 111 2.06 2.33 -30.48
C SER A 111 2.46 2.93 -29.13
N VAL A 112 3.60 3.63 -29.08
CA VAL A 112 4.01 4.40 -27.90
C VAL A 112 3.05 5.56 -27.62
N MET A 113 2.38 6.09 -28.65
CA MET A 113 1.33 7.11 -28.53
C MET A 113 0.21 6.69 -27.59
N VAL A 114 -0.20 5.40 -27.62
CA VAL A 114 -1.26 4.89 -26.73
C VAL A 114 -0.93 5.17 -25.27
N LYS A 115 0.35 5.03 -24.86
CA LYS A 115 0.76 5.28 -23.48
C LYS A 115 0.66 6.75 -23.08
N TRP A 116 1.04 7.65 -23.99
CA TRP A 116 0.96 9.09 -23.75
C TRP A 116 -0.48 9.55 -23.63
N VAL A 117 -1.35 9.08 -24.51
CA VAL A 117 -2.79 9.40 -24.47
C VAL A 117 -3.40 8.86 -23.17
N LEU A 118 -3.04 7.64 -22.78
CA LEU A 118 -3.55 6.99 -21.57
C LEU A 118 -3.06 7.71 -20.29
N LEU A 119 -1.82 8.19 -20.27
CA LEU A 119 -1.33 9.05 -19.20
C LEU A 119 -2.14 10.35 -19.13
N PHE A 120 -2.41 10.99 -20.28
CA PHE A 120 -3.19 12.22 -20.31
C PHE A 120 -4.62 12.02 -19.79
N THR A 121 -5.28 10.92 -20.18
CA THR A 121 -6.61 10.58 -19.66
C THR A 121 -6.60 10.28 -18.17
N ARG A 122 -5.54 9.65 -17.65
CA ARG A 122 -5.36 9.39 -16.21
C ARG A 122 -5.21 10.69 -15.42
N VAL A 123 -4.39 11.62 -15.89
CA VAL A 123 -4.24 12.94 -15.26
C VAL A 123 -5.58 13.67 -15.21
N LEU A 124 -6.31 13.70 -16.34
CA LEU A 124 -7.62 14.35 -16.41
C LEU A 124 -8.61 13.72 -15.43
N ALA A 125 -8.65 12.39 -15.36
CA ALA A 125 -9.55 11.67 -14.49
C ALA A 125 -9.22 11.89 -13.00
N PHE A 126 -7.96 11.77 -12.59
CA PHE A 126 -7.56 11.99 -11.21
C PHE A 126 -7.78 13.44 -10.77
N TYR A 127 -7.55 14.40 -11.67
CA TYR A 127 -7.88 15.80 -11.41
C TYR A 127 -9.38 15.98 -11.19
N GLY A 128 -10.22 15.41 -12.07
CA GLY A 128 -11.68 15.44 -11.92
C GLY A 128 -12.16 14.80 -10.62
N ILE A 129 -11.61 13.64 -10.23
CA ILE A 129 -11.91 12.99 -8.94
C ILE A 129 -11.46 13.89 -7.77
N GLY A 130 -10.30 14.53 -7.88
CA GLY A 130 -9.81 15.49 -6.89
C GLY A 130 -10.78 16.64 -6.68
N LEU A 131 -11.26 17.26 -7.75
CA LEU A 131 -12.25 18.34 -7.69
C LEU A 131 -13.56 17.88 -7.06
N LEU A 132 -14.06 16.69 -7.40
CA LEU A 132 -15.30 16.15 -6.83
C LEU A 132 -15.21 15.92 -5.31
N VAL A 133 -14.02 15.63 -4.81
CA VAL A 133 -13.75 15.45 -3.36
C VAL A 133 -13.48 16.79 -2.66
N GLY A 134 -13.46 17.90 -3.42
CA GLY A 134 -13.22 19.24 -2.91
C GLY A 134 -11.73 19.52 -2.66
N ALA A 135 -10.86 19.00 -3.53
CA ALA A 135 -9.47 19.45 -3.64
C ALA A 135 -9.42 20.92 -4.06
N GLN A 136 -8.47 21.68 -3.54
CA GLN A 136 -8.18 23.01 -4.08
C GLN A 136 -7.54 22.87 -5.47
N ASP A 137 -7.92 23.76 -6.40
CA ASP A 137 -7.47 23.73 -7.79
C ASP A 137 -5.94 23.73 -7.94
N GLY A 138 -5.25 24.46 -7.05
CA GLY A 138 -3.79 24.59 -7.06
C GLY A 138 -3.03 23.30 -6.71
N THR A 139 -3.64 22.40 -5.95
CA THR A 139 -2.99 21.20 -5.40
C THR A 139 -3.51 19.93 -6.06
N ALA A 140 -4.74 19.95 -6.58
CA ALA A 140 -5.34 18.83 -7.30
C ALA A 140 -4.55 18.41 -8.55
N LEU A 141 -4.04 19.37 -9.33
CA LEU A 141 -3.38 19.10 -10.60
C LEU A 141 -1.97 18.49 -10.44
N PRO A 142 -1.08 19.02 -9.56
CA PRO A 142 0.19 18.37 -9.24
C PRO A 142 0.01 16.94 -8.71
N VAL A 143 -0.99 16.73 -7.84
CA VAL A 143 -1.29 15.39 -7.28
C VAL A 143 -1.74 14.43 -8.35
N ALA A 144 -2.68 14.84 -9.20
CA ALA A 144 -3.18 14.05 -10.32
C ALA A 144 -2.05 13.67 -11.29
N ALA A 145 -1.19 14.63 -11.61
CA ALA A 145 -0.01 14.41 -12.44
C ALA A 145 0.97 13.43 -11.79
N GLY A 146 1.28 13.63 -10.50
CA GLY A 146 2.17 12.76 -9.73
C GLY A 146 1.67 11.32 -9.68
N LEU A 147 0.38 11.11 -9.40
CA LEU A 147 -0.23 9.78 -9.37
C LEU A 147 -0.19 9.10 -10.74
N ALA A 148 -0.53 9.82 -11.81
CA ALA A 148 -0.54 9.28 -13.16
C ALA A 148 0.88 8.86 -13.62
N VAL A 149 1.88 9.68 -13.29
CA VAL A 149 3.29 9.36 -13.56
C VAL A 149 3.74 8.16 -12.74
N MET A 150 3.41 8.10 -11.45
CA MET A 150 3.75 6.98 -10.58
C MET A 150 3.20 5.65 -11.13
N LEU A 151 1.95 5.65 -11.60
CA LEU A 151 1.35 4.47 -12.24
C LEU A 151 2.06 4.09 -13.53
N LEU A 152 2.44 5.07 -14.36
CA LEU A 152 3.20 4.80 -15.58
C LEU A 152 4.58 4.19 -15.29
N VAL A 153 5.25 4.65 -14.23
CA VAL A 153 6.53 4.07 -13.77
C VAL A 153 6.33 2.63 -13.31
N ILE A 154 5.32 2.36 -12.48
CA ILE A 154 4.99 1.01 -12.00
C ILE A 154 4.70 0.09 -13.19
N GLU A 155 3.87 0.53 -14.13
CA GLU A 155 3.51 -0.23 -15.33
C GLU A 155 4.74 -0.53 -16.19
N THR A 156 5.64 0.43 -16.34
CA THR A 156 6.90 0.26 -17.08
C THR A 156 7.81 -0.74 -16.38
N LEU A 157 7.94 -0.65 -15.06
CA LEU A 157 8.75 -1.55 -14.24
C LEU A 157 8.24 -3.00 -14.33
N PHE A 158 6.92 -3.21 -14.25
CA PHE A 158 6.30 -4.53 -14.42
C PHE A 158 6.55 -5.11 -15.81
N ARG A 159 6.50 -4.29 -16.87
CA ARG A 159 6.82 -4.73 -18.23
C ARG A 159 8.28 -5.13 -18.38
N LEU A 160 9.21 -4.38 -17.77
CA LEU A 160 10.65 -4.71 -17.76
C LEU A 160 10.92 -6.02 -17.01
N LEU A 161 10.31 -6.20 -15.84
CA LEU A 161 10.40 -7.45 -15.07
C LEU A 161 9.87 -8.65 -15.88
N LYS A 162 8.71 -8.49 -16.54
CA LYS A 162 8.12 -9.51 -17.41
C LYS A 162 8.99 -9.82 -18.63
N LYS A 163 9.69 -8.83 -19.18
CA LYS A 163 10.62 -9.01 -20.30
C LYS A 163 11.88 -9.75 -19.86
N SER A 164 12.40 -9.45 -18.67
CA SER A 164 13.56 -10.14 -18.08
C SER A 164 13.28 -11.64 -17.87
N GLY A 165 12.09 -12.00 -17.35
CA GLY A 165 11.69 -13.40 -17.18
C GLY A 165 11.49 -14.20 -18.47
N LYS A 166 11.24 -13.54 -19.61
CA LYS A 166 11.10 -14.20 -20.93
C LYS A 166 12.42 -14.33 -21.71
N GLY A 167 13.50 -13.67 -21.27
CA GLY A 167 14.79 -13.70 -21.95
C GLY A 167 15.64 -14.96 -21.67
N SER A 168 15.25 -15.83 -20.73
CA SER A 168 16.04 -16.97 -20.25
C SER A 168 15.54 -18.35 -20.71
N GLY A 169 14.66 -18.45 -21.71
CA GLY A 169 14.11 -19.75 -22.08
C GLY A 169 13.33 -19.81 -23.38
N ARG A 170 14.04 -19.84 -24.52
CA ARG A 170 13.79 -20.70 -25.70
C ARG A 170 14.71 -20.27 -26.86
N LYS A 171 15.90 -20.87 -26.89
CA LYS A 171 16.50 -21.26 -28.17
C LYS A 171 16.05 -22.70 -28.40
N GLU A 172 15.01 -22.91 -29.19
CA GLU A 172 14.72 -24.23 -29.74
C GLU A 172 15.88 -24.62 -30.66
N PRO A 173 16.53 -25.78 -30.45
CA PRO A 173 17.51 -26.25 -31.41
C PRO A 173 16.76 -26.77 -32.63
N ASN A 174 17.08 -26.16 -33.77
CA ASN A 174 16.84 -26.68 -35.10
C ASN A 174 17.18 -28.18 -35.16
N ARG A 175 16.16 -29.03 -35.21
CA ARG A 175 16.27 -30.43 -35.62
C ARG A 175 15.12 -30.74 -36.57
N ARG A 176 15.44 -30.72 -37.86
CA ARG A 176 14.99 -31.73 -38.82
C ARG A 176 15.80 -31.63 -40.11
N ASN A 177 16.94 -32.32 -40.11
CA ASN A 177 17.37 -33.13 -41.25
C ASN A 177 17.23 -34.58 -40.79
N VAL A 178 16.21 -35.27 -41.29
CA VAL A 178 16.24 -36.67 -41.79
C VAL A 178 15.11 -36.77 -42.80
#